data_AF-A0A6P4EU29-F1
#
_entry.id   AF-A0A6P4EU29-F1
#
_cell.length_a   1.000
_cell.length_b   1.000
_cell.length_c   1.000
_cell.angle_alpha   90.00
_cell.angle_beta   90.00
_cell.angle_gamma   90.00
#
_symmetry.space_group_name_H-M   'P 1'
#
loop_
_entity.id
_entity.type
_entity.pdbx_description
1 polymer ?
#
loop_
_entity_poly.entity_id
_entity_poly.type
_entity_poly.pdbx_seq_one_letter_code
_entity_poly.pdbx_strand_id
1 'polypeptide(L)'
;MNCVNAYIVLVAIGLCISAANSDPLTSIQIQEKIKTTTDTLTSIDKLLLDLEARGESLQQMKESFSQERADIYPTSCLSTNNQNRSSLMVQVPGHSAFHVACDTSQLAGLGWLVIQRRKSGKVNFYRDWSEYKTGFGYEEDDYFIGLEKLHWLTAYQPFELYIYLEEF
;
A
#
# COMPACT_ATOMS: atom_id res chain seq x y z
N MET A 1 -75.39 -78.83 -13.86
CA MET A 1 -75.46 -78.65 -15.33
C MET A 1 -74.17 -78.00 -15.79
N ASN A 2 -73.43 -78.76 -16.59
CA ASN A 2 -72.58 -78.35 -17.72
C ASN A 2 -71.36 -77.45 -17.49
N CYS A 3 -70.21 -78.05 -17.81
CA CYS A 3 -69.03 -77.52 -18.51
C CYS A 3 -69.34 -76.29 -19.41
N VAL A 4 -68.41 -75.38 -19.72
CA VAL A 4 -67.25 -75.61 -20.61
C VAL A 4 -66.12 -74.59 -20.34
N ASN A 5 -64.88 -75.06 -20.53
CA ASN A 5 -63.63 -74.31 -20.68
C ASN A 5 -63.67 -73.20 -21.75
N ALA A 6 -62.93 -72.10 -21.53
CA ALA A 6 -62.15 -71.43 -22.59
C ALA A 6 -61.05 -70.54 -21.98
N TYR A 7 -59.84 -70.66 -22.53
CA TYR A 7 -58.62 -69.93 -22.16
C TYR A 7 -58.63 -68.47 -22.63
N ILE A 8 -57.99 -67.56 -21.88
CA ILE A 8 -57.46 -66.30 -22.41
C ILE A 8 -56.04 -66.09 -21.86
N VAL A 9 -55.07 -66.04 -22.79
CA VAL A 9 -53.71 -65.55 -22.60
C VAL A 9 -53.75 -64.03 -22.82
N LEU A 10 -53.22 -63.23 -21.89
CA LEU A 10 -52.92 -61.81 -22.12
C LEU A 10 -51.48 -61.50 -21.71
N VAL A 11 -50.72 -61.11 -22.72
CA VAL A 11 -49.32 -60.69 -22.70
C VAL A 11 -49.19 -59.38 -21.91
N ALA A 12 -48.41 -59.36 -20.84
CA ALA A 12 -47.95 -58.11 -20.23
C ALA A 12 -46.75 -57.59 -21.03
N ILE A 13 -46.97 -56.59 -21.88
CA ILE A 13 -45.91 -55.79 -22.48
C ILE A 13 -45.32 -54.94 -21.34
N GLY A 14 -44.21 -55.42 -20.78
CA GLY A 14 -43.37 -54.63 -19.88
C GLY A 14 -42.62 -53.57 -20.69
N LEU A 15 -43.00 -52.30 -20.53
CA LEU A 15 -42.18 -51.17 -20.94
C LEU A 15 -40.83 -51.27 -20.21
N CYS A 16 -39.74 -51.44 -20.96
CA CYS A 16 -38.38 -51.27 -20.43
C CYS A 16 -38.19 -49.79 -20.05
N ILE A 17 -38.28 -49.48 -18.76
CA ILE A 17 -37.63 -48.30 -18.21
C ILE A 17 -36.15 -48.67 -18.14
N SER A 18 -35.35 -48.18 -19.09
CA SER A 18 -33.89 -48.21 -18.95
C SER A 18 -33.50 -47.27 -17.81
N ALA A 19 -33.44 -47.81 -16.60
CA ALA A 19 -32.59 -47.24 -15.56
C ALA A 19 -31.16 -47.33 -16.10
N ALA A 20 -30.59 -46.19 -16.48
CA ALA A 20 -29.15 -46.06 -16.62
C ALA A 20 -28.56 -46.34 -15.24
N ASN A 21 -28.19 -47.60 -15.00
CA ASN A 21 -27.47 -48.02 -13.81
C ASN A 21 -26.15 -47.26 -13.79
N SER A 22 -25.99 -46.36 -12.83
CA SER A 22 -24.68 -45.89 -12.41
C SER A 22 -23.95 -47.08 -11.77
N ASP A 23 -22.97 -47.64 -12.47
CA ASP A 23 -22.19 -48.78 -11.98
C ASP A 23 -21.51 -48.46 -10.63
N PRO A 24 -21.65 -49.32 -9.61
CA PRO A 24 -20.92 -49.16 -8.35
C PRO A 24 -19.43 -49.46 -8.58
N LEU A 25 -18.57 -48.49 -8.25
CA LEU A 25 -17.11 -48.62 -8.36
C LEU A 25 -16.59 -49.85 -7.59
N THR A 26 -15.77 -50.65 -8.25
CA THR A 26 -15.13 -51.84 -7.66
C THR A 26 -13.98 -51.45 -6.71
N SER A 27 -13.63 -52.32 -5.76
CA SER A 27 -12.56 -52.06 -4.77
C SER A 27 -11.21 -51.69 -5.39
N ILE A 28 -10.89 -52.22 -6.57
CA ILE A 28 -9.66 -51.93 -7.32
C ILE A 28 -9.68 -50.49 -7.87
N GLN A 29 -10.80 -50.07 -8.47
CA GLN A 29 -10.97 -48.70 -8.98
C GLN A 29 -10.94 -47.67 -7.85
N ILE A 30 -11.41 -48.05 -6.66
CA ILE A 30 -11.32 -47.21 -5.46
C ILE A 30 -9.87 -47.03 -5.03
N GLN A 31 -9.08 -48.10 -4.95
CA GLN A 31 -7.65 -48.03 -4.58
C GLN A 31 -6.80 -47.29 -5.61
N GLU A 32 -7.08 -47.48 -6.91
CA GLU A 32 -6.41 -46.76 -7.99
C GLU A 32 -6.69 -45.25 -7.92
N LYS A 33 -7.95 -44.87 -7.67
CA LYS A 33 -8.31 -43.47 -7.43
C LYS A 33 -7.65 -42.90 -6.18
N ILE A 34 -7.59 -43.66 -5.07
CA ILE A 34 -6.90 -43.23 -3.84
C ILE A 34 -5.41 -43.02 -4.11
N LYS A 35 -4.76 -43.96 -4.82
CA LYS A 35 -3.35 -43.86 -5.19
C LYS A 35 -3.11 -42.62 -6.05
N THR A 36 -3.92 -42.45 -7.10
CA THR A 36 -3.83 -41.29 -8.00
C THR A 36 -4.03 -39.98 -7.23
N THR A 37 -5.00 -39.94 -6.31
CA THR A 37 -5.25 -38.77 -5.45
C THR A 37 -4.05 -38.49 -4.54
N THR A 38 -3.45 -39.54 -3.96
CA THR A 38 -2.26 -39.41 -3.10
C THR A 38 -1.06 -38.90 -3.89
N ASP A 39 -0.85 -39.42 -5.10
CA ASP A 39 0.21 -38.98 -6.01
C ASP A 39 0.00 -37.51 -6.42
N THR A 40 -1.25 -37.08 -6.65
CA THR A 40 -1.56 -35.67 -6.91
C THR A 40 -1.30 -34.78 -5.70
N LEU A 41 -1.65 -35.22 -4.48
CA LEU A 41 -1.41 -34.47 -3.24
C LEU A 41 0.09 -34.27 -3.00
N THR A 42 0.88 -35.33 -3.13
CA THR A 42 2.34 -35.23 -2.98
C THR A 42 2.99 -34.31 -4.03
N SER A 43 2.38 -34.21 -5.23
CA SER A 43 2.83 -33.28 -6.26
C SER A 43 2.48 -31.83 -5.92
N ILE A 44 1.32 -31.59 -5.30
CA ILE A 44 0.90 -30.26 -4.83
C ILE A 44 1.78 -29.81 -3.65
N ASP A 45 2.09 -30.68 -2.70
CA ASP A 45 2.96 -30.34 -1.56
C ASP A 45 4.35 -29.90 -2.02
N LYS A 46 4.90 -30.58 -3.03
CA LYS A 46 6.19 -30.19 -3.64
C LYS A 46 6.12 -28.81 -4.31
N LEU A 47 5.00 -28.49 -4.97
CA LEU A 47 4.79 -27.18 -5.58
C LEU A 47 4.63 -26.08 -4.52
N LEU A 48 3.96 -26.38 -3.40
CA LEU A 48 3.83 -25.45 -2.28
C LEU A 48 5.20 -25.09 -1.71
N LEU A 49 6.05 -26.08 -1.47
CA LEU A 49 7.41 -25.88 -0.95
C LEU A 49 8.27 -25.03 -1.91
N ASP A 50 8.15 -25.24 -3.23
CA ASP A 50 8.86 -24.42 -4.22
C ASP A 50 8.35 -22.97 -4.25
N LEU A 51 7.04 -22.76 -4.10
CA LEU A 51 6.46 -21.42 -4.04
C LEU A 51 6.87 -20.67 -2.76
N GLU A 52 6.92 -21.36 -1.62
CA GLU A 52 7.40 -20.79 -0.35
C GLU A 52 8.87 -20.36 -0.47
N ALA A 53 9.74 -21.22 -1.02
CA ALA A 53 11.15 -20.89 -1.25
C ALA A 53 11.35 -19.70 -2.21
N ARG A 54 10.52 -19.60 -3.25
CA ARG A 54 10.50 -18.41 -4.15
C ARG A 54 10.00 -17.16 -3.44
N GLY A 55 9.02 -17.29 -2.54
CA GLY A 55 8.51 -16.20 -1.71
C GLY A 55 9.60 -15.62 -0.82
N GLU A 56 10.38 -16.48 -0.15
CA GLU A 56 11.53 -16.07 0.67
C GLU A 56 12.60 -15.38 -0.18
N SER A 57 12.91 -15.91 -1.36
CA SER A 57 13.89 -15.31 -2.29
C SER A 57 13.44 -13.93 -2.79
N LEU A 58 12.15 -13.75 -3.08
CA LEU A 58 11.58 -12.45 -3.46
C LEU A 58 11.58 -11.47 -2.29
N GLN A 59 11.37 -11.96 -1.07
CA GLN A 59 11.42 -11.14 0.13
C GLN A 59 12.85 -10.66 0.41
N GLN A 60 13.84 -11.53 0.26
CA GLN A 60 15.26 -11.17 0.35
C GLN A 60 15.67 -10.17 -0.75
N MET A 61 15.18 -10.38 -1.98
CA MET A 61 15.41 -9.43 -3.08
C MET A 61 14.76 -8.07 -2.78
N LYS A 62 13.54 -8.05 -2.22
CA LYS A 62 12.85 -6.84 -1.77
C LYS A 62 13.63 -6.12 -0.67
N GLU A 63 14.18 -6.84 0.30
CA GLU A 63 15.01 -6.28 1.37
C GLU A 63 16.32 -5.69 0.83
N SER A 64 16.98 -6.38 -0.09
CA SER A 64 18.18 -5.85 -0.77
C SER A 64 17.88 -4.59 -1.58
N PHE A 65 16.70 -4.50 -2.22
CA PHE A 65 16.23 -3.33 -2.96
C PHE A 65 15.68 -2.21 -2.05
N SER A 66 15.40 -2.51 -0.78
CA SER A 66 14.97 -1.51 0.21
C SER A 66 16.16 -0.73 0.78
N GLN A 67 17.34 -1.35 0.79
CA GLN A 67 18.57 -0.78 1.35
C GLN A 67 19.19 0.31 0.46
N GLU A 68 18.84 0.35 -0.83
CA GLU A 68 19.22 1.40 -1.78
C GLU A 68 18.24 2.58 -1.86
N ARG A 69 17.08 2.50 -1.19
CA ARG A 69 16.18 3.66 -0.99
C ARG A 69 16.33 4.19 0.42
N ALA A 70 17.47 4.83 0.69
CA ALA A 70 17.39 5.99 1.55
C ALA A 70 16.46 6.97 0.83
N ASP A 71 15.34 7.35 1.43
CA ASP A 71 14.51 8.41 0.86
C ASP A 71 15.40 9.66 0.71
N ILE A 72 15.84 9.94 -0.51
CA ILE A 72 16.68 11.11 -0.79
C ILE A 72 15.75 12.31 -0.72
N TYR A 73 15.64 12.88 0.48
CA TYR A 73 14.93 14.13 0.68
C TYR A 73 15.80 15.29 0.18
N PRO A 74 15.23 16.25 -0.55
CA PRO A 74 15.98 17.44 -0.94
C PRO A 74 16.35 18.27 0.29
N THR A 75 17.38 19.09 0.17
CA THR A 75 17.79 20.05 1.22
C THR A 75 17.02 21.38 1.12
N SER A 76 16.27 21.61 0.04
CA SER A 76 15.58 22.87 -0.24
C SER A 76 14.32 22.71 -1.10
N CYS A 77 13.53 23.77 -1.18
CA CYS A 77 12.32 23.85 -2.02
C CYS A 77 12.62 24.02 -3.52
N LEU A 78 13.89 24.16 -3.95
CA LEU A 78 14.28 24.40 -5.35
C LEU A 78 14.20 23.14 -6.25
N SER A 79 13.59 22.06 -5.77
CA SER A 79 13.59 20.78 -6.47
C SER A 79 12.69 20.80 -7.71
N THR A 80 13.24 20.43 -8.87
CA THR A 80 12.61 20.53 -10.21
C THR A 80 11.26 19.81 -10.36
N ASN A 81 10.97 18.80 -9.53
CA ASN A 81 9.72 18.02 -9.55
C ASN A 81 8.65 18.48 -8.54
N ASN A 82 8.93 19.54 -7.76
CA ASN A 82 8.08 19.95 -6.62
C ASN A 82 7.58 21.40 -6.70
N GLN A 83 7.66 22.04 -7.87
CA GLN A 83 7.37 23.48 -8.03
C GLN A 83 5.95 23.90 -7.62
N ASN A 84 5.00 22.97 -7.53
CA ASN A 84 3.62 23.22 -7.12
C ASN A 84 3.27 22.69 -5.72
N ARG A 85 4.25 22.17 -4.96
CA ARG A 85 4.01 21.65 -3.62
C ARG A 85 4.19 22.76 -2.58
N SER A 86 3.10 23.07 -1.86
CA SER A 86 3.11 24.01 -0.73
C SER A 86 3.87 23.45 0.48
N SER A 87 3.97 22.13 0.60
CA SER A 87 4.67 21.43 1.69
C SER A 87 5.55 20.29 1.14
N LEU A 88 6.75 20.18 1.68
CA LEU A 88 7.76 19.20 1.27
C LEU A 88 8.52 18.65 2.48
N MET A 89 8.92 17.37 2.42
CA MET A 89 9.89 16.80 3.35
C MET A 89 11.30 17.15 2.88
N VAL A 90 12.06 17.82 3.73
CA VAL A 90 13.47 18.14 3.49
C VAL A 90 14.34 17.48 4.54
N GLN A 91 15.60 17.25 4.20
CA GLN A 91 16.58 16.73 5.15
C GLN A 91 17.88 17.50 5.06
N VAL A 92 18.34 17.99 6.21
CA VAL A 92 19.69 18.52 6.37
C VAL A 92 20.62 17.35 6.71
N PRO A 93 21.80 17.21 6.08
CA PRO A 93 22.75 16.16 6.42
C PRO A 93 23.05 16.12 7.92
N GLY A 94 23.06 14.91 8.50
CA GLY A 94 23.26 14.71 9.92
C GLY A 94 22.02 14.91 10.80
N HIS A 95 20.87 15.26 10.22
CA HIS A 95 19.61 15.48 10.95
C HIS A 95 18.46 14.66 10.36
N SER A 96 17.40 14.47 11.16
CA SER A 96 16.16 13.82 10.70
C SER A 96 15.43 14.70 9.68
N ALA A 97 14.73 14.06 8.73
CA ALA A 97 13.91 14.79 7.77
C ALA A 97 12.70 15.46 8.44
N PHE A 98 12.26 16.60 7.92
CA PHE A 98 11.15 17.38 8.47
C PHE A 98 10.34 18.10 7.39
N HIS A 99 9.07 18.38 7.70
CA HIS A 99 8.18 19.15 6.82
C HIS A 99 8.54 20.63 6.82
N VAL A 100 8.50 21.23 5.63
CA VAL A 100 8.66 22.66 5.41
C VAL A 100 7.61 23.20 4.47
N ALA A 101 7.20 24.45 4.72
CA ALA A 101 6.41 25.21 3.77
C ALA A 101 7.32 25.77 2.67
N CYS A 102 6.90 25.60 1.41
CA CYS A 102 7.55 26.20 0.25
C CYS A 102 6.69 27.33 -0.30
N ASP A 103 7.32 28.43 -0.70
CA ASP A 103 6.60 29.48 -1.44
C ASP A 103 6.32 28.99 -2.87
N THR A 104 5.04 28.82 -3.17
CA THR A 104 4.54 28.50 -4.51
C THR A 104 4.01 29.75 -5.22
N SER A 105 4.07 30.91 -4.57
CA SER A 105 3.59 32.18 -5.12
C SER A 105 4.69 32.91 -5.90
N GLN A 106 4.29 33.97 -6.60
CA GLN A 106 5.22 34.89 -7.25
C GLN A 106 5.82 35.93 -6.29
N LEU A 107 5.58 35.83 -4.97
CA LEU A 107 6.05 36.83 -3.99
C LEU A 107 7.58 36.84 -3.91
N ALA A 108 8.18 35.74 -3.46
CA ALA A 108 9.63 35.58 -3.44
C ALA A 108 10.15 34.85 -4.70
N GLY A 109 9.26 34.12 -5.38
CA GLY A 109 9.59 33.25 -6.52
C GLY A 109 9.71 31.78 -6.13
N LEU A 110 10.10 30.93 -7.09
CA LEU A 110 10.22 29.49 -6.86
C LEU A 110 11.45 29.16 -6.00
N GLY A 111 11.29 28.21 -5.08
CA GLY A 111 12.39 27.61 -4.32
C GLY A 111 12.65 28.22 -2.94
N TRP A 112 11.87 29.22 -2.54
CA TRP A 112 11.95 29.79 -1.19
C TRP A 112 11.31 28.88 -0.16
N LEU A 113 12.05 28.65 0.92
CA LEU A 113 11.55 28.00 2.12
C LEU A 113 10.93 29.07 3.03
N VAL A 114 9.71 28.82 3.49
CA VAL A 114 8.97 29.74 4.35
C VAL A 114 9.26 29.39 5.80
N ILE A 115 9.97 30.28 6.51
CA ILE A 115 10.31 30.08 7.93
C ILE A 115 9.22 30.57 8.88
N GLN A 116 8.47 31.58 8.46
CA GLN A 116 7.36 32.17 9.19
C GLN A 116 6.33 32.72 8.19
N ARG A 117 5.03 32.54 8.49
CA ARG A 117 3.94 33.16 7.75
C ARG A 117 2.84 33.64 8.70
N ARG A 118 2.30 34.84 8.44
CA ARG A 118 1.05 35.37 9.02
C ARG A 118 0.09 35.70 7.90
N LYS A 119 -1.03 35.01 7.83
CA LYS A 119 -2.05 35.14 6.78
C LYS A 119 -3.45 35.37 7.37
N SER A 120 -3.91 34.47 8.23
CA SER A 120 -5.29 34.51 8.75
C SER A 120 -5.39 35.05 10.18
N GLY A 121 -4.29 35.01 10.94
CA GLY A 121 -4.28 35.39 12.36
C GLY A 121 -4.90 34.34 13.29
N LYS A 122 -5.23 33.14 12.80
CA LYS A 122 -5.87 32.07 13.58
C LYS A 122 -4.91 31.37 14.55
N VAL A 123 -3.62 31.36 14.25
CA VAL A 123 -2.63 30.74 15.14
C VAL A 123 -2.09 31.80 16.09
N ASN A 124 -2.15 31.51 17.40
CA ASN A 124 -1.54 32.36 18.41
C ASN A 124 -0.01 32.28 18.30
N PHE A 125 0.68 33.43 18.29
CA PHE A 125 2.15 33.53 18.32
C PHE A 125 2.69 33.88 19.72
N TYR A 126 1.83 34.19 20.69
CA TYR A 126 2.24 34.30 22.08
C TYR A 126 2.39 32.90 22.68
N ARG A 127 3.58 32.33 22.52
CA ARG A 127 3.95 30.94 22.84
C ARG A 127 5.18 30.88 23.74
N ASP A 128 5.38 29.73 24.38
CA ASP A 128 6.56 29.52 25.21
C ASP A 128 7.81 29.16 24.38
N TRP A 129 8.96 29.12 25.06
CA TRP A 129 10.24 28.78 24.43
C TRP A 129 10.24 27.39 23.79
N SER A 130 9.58 26.41 24.41
CA SER A 130 9.58 25.04 23.91
C SER A 130 8.87 24.93 22.57
N GLU A 131 7.75 25.65 22.42
CA GLU A 131 7.00 25.73 21.18
C GLU A 131 7.79 26.48 20.10
N TYR A 132 8.47 27.57 20.44
CA TYR A 132 9.37 28.25 19.50
C TYR A 132 10.57 27.38 19.09
N LYS A 133 11.07 26.52 19.99
CA LYS A 133 12.15 25.59 19.66
C LYS A 133 11.71 24.60 18.58
N THR A 134 10.55 23.96 18.73
CA THR A 134 10.08 22.90 17.83
C THR A 134 9.31 23.40 16.60
N GLY A 135 8.72 24.60 16.69
CA GLY A 135 7.82 25.17 15.68
C GLY A 135 6.35 24.88 15.99
N PHE A 136 5.46 25.62 15.32
CA PHE A 136 4.01 25.54 15.49
C PHE A 136 3.26 26.12 14.28
N GLY A 137 1.95 25.84 14.21
CA GLY A 137 1.06 26.33 13.14
C GLY A 137 0.89 25.33 12.01
N TYR A 138 0.46 25.82 10.85
CA TYR A 138 0.11 25.01 9.67
C TYR A 138 0.75 25.59 8.41
N GLU A 139 1.47 24.78 7.65
CA GLU A 139 2.28 25.19 6.49
C GLU A 139 1.48 25.97 5.41
N GLU A 140 0.17 25.76 5.34
CA GLU A 140 -0.75 26.39 4.39
C GLU A 140 -1.35 27.72 4.89
N ASP A 141 -1.16 28.08 6.16
CA ASP A 141 -1.74 29.26 6.80
C ASP A 141 -0.72 29.97 7.70
N ASP A 142 -1.04 30.22 8.98
CA ASP A 142 -0.11 30.79 9.94
C ASP A 142 0.87 29.72 10.45
N TYR A 143 2.17 29.98 10.31
CA TYR A 143 3.21 28.96 10.50
C TYR A 143 4.50 29.53 11.06
N PHE A 144 5.19 28.75 11.88
CA PHE A 144 6.59 28.96 12.25
C PHE A 144 7.33 27.62 12.26
N ILE A 145 8.46 27.56 11.54
CA ILE A 145 9.21 26.31 11.32
C ILE A 145 9.81 25.71 12.59
N GLY A 146 10.21 26.55 13.55
CA GLY A 146 10.92 26.18 14.76
C GLY A 146 12.42 26.55 14.72
N LEU A 147 12.93 27.03 15.84
CA LEU A 147 14.31 27.52 15.97
C LEU A 147 15.35 26.42 15.79
N GLU A 148 15.05 25.19 16.23
CA GLU A 148 15.98 24.06 16.08
C GLU A 148 16.21 23.71 14.61
N LYS A 149 15.14 23.65 13.81
CA LYS A 149 15.23 23.42 12.36
C LYS A 149 15.89 24.59 11.64
N LEU A 150 15.59 25.83 12.06
CA LEU A 150 16.24 27.03 11.51
C LEU A 150 17.75 27.03 11.78
N HIS A 151 18.16 26.58 12.97
CA HIS A 151 19.57 26.38 13.31
C HIS A 151 20.22 25.34 12.40
N TRP A 152 19.59 24.18 12.20
CA TRP A 152 20.12 23.14 11.31
C TRP A 152 20.32 23.65 9.87
N LEU A 153 19.33 24.37 9.33
CA LEU A 153 19.40 24.94 7.98
C LEU A 153 20.56 25.93 7.87
N THR A 154 20.59 26.94 8.74
CA THR A 154 21.57 28.04 8.64
C THR A 154 22.98 27.65 9.04
N ALA A 155 23.16 26.58 9.84
CA ALA A 155 24.47 26.02 10.13
C ALA A 155 25.03 25.18 8.97
N TYR A 156 24.17 24.61 8.13
CA TYR A 156 24.59 23.75 7.01
C TYR A 156 25.09 24.56 5.80
N GLN A 157 24.41 25.65 5.45
CA GLN A 157 24.82 26.50 4.33
C GLN A 157 24.29 27.94 4.50
N PRO A 158 24.85 28.93 3.79
CA PRO A 158 24.31 30.29 3.76
C PRO A 158 22.90 30.33 3.14
N PHE A 159 22.02 31.15 3.71
CA PHE A 159 20.68 31.43 3.19
C PHE A 159 20.50 32.93 3.04
N GLU A 160 19.76 33.33 2.00
CA GLU A 160 19.21 34.68 1.89
C GLU A 160 17.90 34.78 2.67
N LEU A 161 17.63 35.96 3.22
CA LEU A 161 16.39 36.24 3.95
C LEU A 161 15.57 37.27 3.17
N TYR A 162 14.34 36.88 2.84
CA TYR A 162 13.35 37.76 2.22
C TYR A 162 12.19 37.99 3.20
N ILE A 163 11.82 39.25 3.41
CA ILE A 163 10.70 39.65 4.27
C ILE A 163 9.71 40.45 3.42
N TYR A 164 8.49 39.93 3.34
CA TYR A 164 7.36 40.60 2.70
C TYR A 164 6.35 41.02 3.75
N LEU A 165 5.87 42.26 3.64
CA LEU A 165 4.83 42.84 4.48
C LEU A 165 3.75 43.42 3.58
N GLU A 166 2.49 43.18 3.93
CA GLU A 166 1.32 43.70 3.25
C GLU A 166 0.52 44.55 4.24
N GLU A 167 0.10 45.74 3.81
CA GLU A 167 -0.82 46.60 4.56
C GLU A 167 -2.27 46.25 4.20
N PHE A 168 -3.20 46.53 5.11
CA PHE A 168 -4.63 46.24 4.96
C PHE A 168 -5.39 47.33 4.20
#